data_AF-A0A9X0CZX0-F1
#
_entry.id   AF-A0A9X0CZX0-F1
#
_cell.length_a   1.000
_cell.length_b   1.000
_cell.length_c   1.000
_cell.angle_alpha   90.00
_cell.angle_beta   90.00
_cell.angle_gamma   90.00
#
_symmetry.space_group_name_H-M   'P 1'
#
loop_
_entity.id
_entity.type
_entity.pdbx_description
1 polymer ?
#
loop_
_entity_poly.entity_id
_entity_poly.type
_entity_poly.pdbx_seq_one_letter_code
_entity_poly.pdbx_strand_id
1 'polypeptide(L)'
;MESKCLFETRGESVCSESSARLIKLSECRNNIDDQLQKWHLSQLKGTVEEYELILNRSGLPHDLSSDQLERLWICEKHRDDMGRNWRPRCTCQYPLHPGRKKQLKTRNAVNLDMSREINTIYGKHVPTGSRKSDLL
;
A
#
# COMPACT_ATOMS: atom_id res chain seq x y z
N MET A 1 -7.46 -0.65 -16.22
CA MET A 1 -6.64 0.45 -16.78
C MET A 1 -5.27 0.24 -16.18
N GLU A 2 -4.28 -0.16 -16.99
CA GLU A 2 -2.91 -0.32 -16.52
C GLU A 2 -2.37 1.06 -16.14
N SER A 3 -1.98 1.22 -14.88
CA SER A 3 -1.37 2.43 -14.34
C SER A 3 0.02 2.60 -14.95
N LYS A 4 0.10 3.09 -16.19
CA LYS A 4 1.34 3.12 -16.98
C LYS A 4 2.52 3.78 -16.25
N CYS A 5 2.25 4.76 -15.38
CA CYS A 5 3.28 5.51 -14.65
C CYS A 5 3.57 5.04 -13.21
N LEU A 6 3.04 3.90 -12.80
CA LEU A 6 3.33 3.29 -11.49
C LEU A 6 4.54 2.34 -11.64
N PHE A 7 5.67 2.68 -11.01
CA PHE A 7 6.92 1.93 -11.06
C PHE A 7 7.58 1.84 -12.44
N GLU A 8 7.48 2.93 -13.22
CA GLU A 8 8.28 3.08 -14.43
C GLU A 8 9.78 3.11 -14.11
N THR A 9 10.61 2.74 -15.10
CA THR A 9 12.06 2.56 -14.93
C THR A 9 12.88 3.79 -15.35
N ARG A 10 12.26 4.91 -15.75
CA ARG A 10 12.97 6.12 -16.23
C ARG A 10 12.57 7.38 -15.46
N GLY A 11 13.55 8.13 -14.97
CA GLY A 11 13.35 9.41 -14.27
C GLY A 11 12.94 10.60 -15.15
N GLU A 12 12.88 10.43 -16.47
CA GLU A 12 12.51 11.48 -17.44
C GLU A 12 11.11 11.28 -18.05
N SER A 13 10.44 10.16 -17.75
CA SER A 13 9.07 9.99 -18.22
C SER A 13 8.10 10.83 -17.41
N VAL A 14 7.07 11.32 -18.09
CA VAL A 14 5.97 12.07 -17.48
C VAL A 14 4.78 11.13 -17.39
N CYS A 15 4.10 11.13 -16.24
CA CYS A 15 2.91 10.30 -16.11
C CYS A 15 1.86 10.75 -17.14
N SER A 16 1.34 9.83 -17.96
CA SER A 16 0.30 10.19 -18.93
C SER A 16 -0.99 10.71 -18.28
N GLU A 17 -1.19 10.44 -16.99
CA GLU A 17 -2.33 10.90 -16.20
C GLU A 17 -2.06 12.18 -15.37
N SER A 18 -0.80 12.61 -15.25
CA SER A 18 -0.44 13.85 -14.56
C SER A 18 0.83 14.43 -15.17
N SER A 19 0.87 15.75 -15.41
CA SER A 19 2.10 16.47 -15.82
C SER A 19 3.18 16.49 -14.73
N ALA A 20 3.06 15.64 -13.70
CA ALA A 20 3.96 15.56 -12.57
C ALA A 20 5.21 14.75 -12.93
N ARG A 21 6.36 15.24 -12.47
CA ARG A 21 7.63 14.53 -12.55
C ARG A 21 7.56 13.25 -11.70
N LEU A 22 8.27 12.22 -12.16
CA LEU A 22 8.47 11.01 -11.38
C LEU A 22 9.57 11.24 -10.32
N ILE A 23 9.40 10.63 -9.16
CA ILE A 23 10.43 10.56 -8.11
C ILE A 23 10.75 9.11 -7.81
N LYS A 24 11.92 8.84 -7.24
CA LYS A 24 12.25 7.48 -6.80
C LYS A 24 11.34 7.05 -5.66
N LEU A 25 10.92 5.79 -5.67
CA LEU A 25 10.15 5.22 -4.58
C LEU A 25 10.94 5.27 -3.26
N SER A 26 12.25 5.01 -3.30
CA SER A 26 13.15 5.13 -2.14
C SER A 26 13.25 6.54 -1.56
N GLU A 27 12.81 7.59 -2.28
CA GLU A 27 12.77 8.97 -1.79
C GLU A 27 11.40 9.35 -1.19
N CYS A 28 10.40 8.46 -1.29
CA CYS A 28 9.11 8.66 -0.65
C CYS A 28 9.23 8.48 0.87
N ARG A 29 9.41 9.61 1.58
CA ARG A 29 9.68 9.68 3.02
C ARG A 29 8.77 10.66 3.76
N ASN A 30 7.58 10.92 3.24
CA ASN A 30 6.63 11.76 3.95
C ASN A 30 6.30 11.17 5.33
N ASN A 31 6.12 12.04 6.33
CA ASN A 31 5.47 11.62 7.57
C ASN A 31 4.03 11.17 7.25
N ILE A 32 3.68 9.98 7.73
CA ILE A 32 2.42 9.25 7.52
C ILE A 32 1.73 8.91 8.86
N ASP A 33 2.21 9.40 10.00
CA ASP A 33 1.72 9.03 11.32
C ASP A 33 0.23 9.36 11.51
N ASP A 34 -0.19 10.55 11.07
CA ASP A 34 -1.60 10.96 11.15
C ASP A 34 -2.50 10.03 10.32
N GLN A 35 -1.99 9.57 9.18
CA GLN A 35 -2.70 8.65 8.29
C GLN A 35 -2.72 7.23 8.87
N LEU A 36 -1.62 6.76 9.45
CA LEU A 36 -1.57 5.50 10.20
C LEU A 36 -2.60 5.50 11.32
N GLN A 37 -2.75 6.60 12.06
CA GLN A 37 -3.80 6.73 13.07
C GLN A 37 -5.21 6.65 12.46
N LYS A 38 -5.47 7.34 11.34
CA LYS A 38 -6.76 7.28 10.62
C LYS A 38 -7.08 5.87 10.11
N TRP A 39 -6.07 5.10 9.72
CA TRP A 39 -6.22 3.73 9.26
C TRP A 39 -6.20 2.69 10.39
N HIS A 40 -6.15 3.11 11.66
CA HIS A 40 -6.06 2.24 12.84
C HIS A 40 -4.80 1.35 12.84
N LEU A 41 -3.69 1.95 12.42
CA LEU A 41 -2.36 1.37 12.37
C LEU A 41 -1.36 2.17 13.22
N SER A 42 -1.83 2.77 14.33
CA SER A 42 -1.00 3.63 15.19
C SER A 42 0.22 2.92 15.77
N GLN A 43 0.19 1.58 15.86
CA GLN A 43 1.32 0.76 16.27
C GLN A 43 2.50 0.79 15.28
N LEU A 44 2.29 1.26 14.04
CA LEU A 44 3.34 1.39 13.02
C LEU A 44 4.00 2.77 13.01
N LYS A 45 3.55 3.71 13.85
CA LYS A 45 4.13 5.07 13.89
C LYS A 45 5.62 4.99 14.23
N GLY A 46 6.44 5.68 13.46
CA GLY A 46 7.90 5.70 13.62
C GLY A 46 8.63 4.39 13.27
N THR A 47 7.93 3.33 12.85
CA THR A 47 8.55 2.05 12.47
C THR A 47 8.42 1.73 10.99
N VAL A 48 7.55 2.41 10.26
CA VAL A 48 7.33 2.24 8.83
C VAL A 48 7.58 3.54 8.08
N GLU A 49 8.30 3.47 6.97
CA GLU A 49 8.49 4.59 6.06
C GLU A 49 7.41 4.59 4.96
N GLU A 50 7.11 5.77 4.39
CA GLU A 50 6.05 5.92 3.36
C GLU A 50 6.22 4.95 2.18
N TYR A 51 7.45 4.79 1.68
CA TYR A 51 7.72 3.91 0.55
C TYR A 51 7.37 2.44 0.83
N GLU A 52 7.53 1.95 2.07
CA GLU A 52 7.19 0.57 2.43
C GLU A 52 5.69 0.34 2.37
N LEU A 53 4.90 1.35 2.79
CA LEU A 53 3.45 1.30 2.64
C LEU A 53 3.03 1.33 1.17
N ILE A 54 3.64 2.19 0.36
CA ILE A 54 3.35 2.27 -1.08
C ILE A 54 3.68 0.93 -1.75
N LEU A 55 4.86 0.37 -1.43
CA LEU A 55 5.31 -0.92 -1.95
C LEU A 55 4.32 -2.02 -1.58
N ASN A 56 3.96 -2.13 -0.30
CA ASN A 56 2.96 -3.09 0.15
C ASN A 56 1.64 -2.89 -0.59
N ARG A 57 1.07 -1.69 -0.61
CA ARG A 57 -0.26 -1.46 -1.19
C ARG A 57 -0.34 -1.72 -2.68
N SER A 58 0.79 -1.60 -3.37
CA SER A 58 0.88 -1.97 -4.78
C SER A 58 0.90 -3.47 -5.05
N GLY A 59 1.12 -4.30 -4.04
CA GLY A 59 1.25 -5.75 -4.18
C GLY A 59 2.59 -6.21 -4.73
N LEU A 60 3.58 -5.32 -4.80
CA LEU A 60 4.96 -5.70 -5.11
C LEU A 60 5.60 -6.51 -3.97
N PRO A 61 6.64 -7.30 -4.28
CA PRO A 61 7.42 -8.01 -3.27
C PRO A 61 7.95 -7.03 -2.20
N HIS A 62 7.97 -7.47 -0.95
CA HIS A 62 8.44 -6.65 0.18
C HIS A 62 9.95 -6.77 0.42
N ASP A 63 10.60 -7.75 -0.20
CA ASP A 63 11.99 -8.16 -0.06
C ASP A 63 12.84 -7.72 -1.28
N LEU A 64 12.47 -6.61 -1.90
CA LEU A 64 13.26 -6.02 -2.99
C LEU A 64 14.66 -5.64 -2.49
N SER A 65 15.68 -6.11 -3.21
CA SER A 65 17.05 -5.60 -3.01
C SER A 65 17.13 -4.09 -3.28
N SER A 66 18.14 -3.42 -2.73
CA SER A 66 18.37 -1.99 -2.95
C SER A 66 18.41 -1.63 -4.44
N ASP A 67 19.07 -2.45 -5.27
CA ASP A 67 19.13 -2.23 -6.73
C ASP A 67 17.77 -2.32 -7.43
N GLN A 68 16.86 -3.16 -6.91
CA GLN A 68 15.50 -3.26 -7.44
C GLN A 68 14.67 -2.07 -7.01
N LEU A 69 14.77 -1.66 -5.75
CA LEU A 69 14.06 -0.50 -5.21
C LEU A 69 14.46 0.80 -5.92
N GLU A 70 15.74 0.99 -6.21
CA GLU A 70 16.28 2.17 -6.91
C GLU A 70 15.80 2.30 -8.37
N ARG A 71 15.24 1.23 -8.94
CA ARG A 71 14.65 1.23 -10.29
C ARG A 71 13.17 1.58 -10.29
N LEU A 72 12.54 1.68 -9.12
CA LEU A 72 11.11 1.98 -9.01
C LEU A 72 10.87 3.48 -8.89
N TRP A 73 10.07 4.02 -9.81
CA TRP A 73 9.67 5.42 -9.81
C TRP A 73 8.17 5.57 -9.65
N ILE A 74 7.73 6.67 -9.06
CA ILE A 74 6.31 6.94 -8.83
C ILE A 74 5.99 8.41 -9.07
N CYS A 75 4.84 8.69 -9.68
CA CYS A 75 4.36 10.06 -9.83
C CYS A 75 3.67 10.53 -8.54
N GLU A 76 3.60 11.83 -8.32
CA GLU A 76 2.97 12.43 -7.13
C GLU A 76 1.53 11.94 -6.91
N LYS A 77 0.72 11.86 -7.97
CA LYS A 77 -0.66 11.37 -7.91
C LYS A 77 -0.73 9.93 -7.37
N HIS A 78 0.06 9.01 -7.92
CA HIS A 78 0.08 7.63 -7.47
C HIS A 78 0.72 7.46 -6.09
N ARG A 79 1.72 8.28 -5.76
CA ARG A 79 2.29 8.35 -4.40
C ARG A 79 1.22 8.71 -3.40
N ASP A 80 0.39 9.69 -3.70
CA ASP A 80 -0.72 10.09 -2.83
C ASP A 80 -1.79 9.00 -2.75
N ASP A 81 -2.22 8.46 -3.89
CA ASP A 81 -3.23 7.41 -3.95
C ASP A 81 -2.82 6.16 -3.15
N MET A 82 -1.56 5.75 -3.27
CA MET A 82 -0.99 4.60 -2.54
C MET A 82 -0.51 4.96 -1.13
N GLY A 83 -0.23 6.23 -0.87
CA GLY A 83 0.27 6.77 0.38
C GLY A 83 -0.84 7.45 1.16
N ARG A 84 -0.75 8.77 1.30
CA ARG A 84 -1.56 9.57 2.24
C ARG A 84 -3.06 9.55 1.96
N ASN A 85 -3.46 9.49 0.69
CA ASN A 85 -4.84 9.52 0.25
C ASN A 85 -5.45 8.13 0.07
N TRP A 86 -4.72 7.07 0.45
CA TRP A 86 -5.21 5.70 0.34
C TRP A 86 -6.55 5.49 1.05
N ARG A 87 -7.50 4.91 0.31
CA ARG A 87 -8.84 4.60 0.77
C ARG A 87 -9.03 3.09 0.80
N PRO A 88 -8.88 2.42 1.96
CA PRO A 88 -9.08 0.99 2.04
C PRO A 88 -10.52 0.64 1.72
N ARG A 89 -10.73 -0.53 1.11
CA ARG A 89 -12.09 -1.05 0.94
C ARG A 89 -12.72 -1.30 2.30
N CYS A 90 -13.95 -0.84 2.50
CA CYS A 90 -14.70 -1.05 3.75
C CYS A 90 -15.23 -2.49 3.93
N THR A 91 -14.82 -3.43 3.09
CA THR A 91 -15.29 -4.82 3.09
C THR A 91 -14.16 -5.76 3.52
N CYS A 92 -14.49 -6.87 4.18
CA CYS A 92 -13.49 -7.89 4.54
C CYS A 92 -12.71 -8.36 3.30
N GLN A 93 -11.37 -8.31 3.37
CA GLN A 93 -10.49 -8.79 2.30
C GLN A 93 -9.71 -10.06 2.68
N TYR A 94 -9.95 -10.61 3.88
CA TYR A 94 -9.23 -11.79 4.35
C TYR A 94 -9.63 -13.05 3.55
N PRO A 95 -8.67 -13.85 3.03
CA PRO A 95 -8.96 -15.00 2.16
C PRO A 95 -9.90 -16.06 2.73
N LEU A 96 -9.84 -16.31 4.04
CA LEU A 96 -10.65 -17.33 4.72
C LEU A 96 -12.04 -16.86 5.13
N HIS A 97 -12.46 -15.64 4.79
CA HIS A 97 -13.81 -15.16 5.08
C HIS A 97 -14.65 -15.11 3.79
N PRO A 98 -15.02 -16.28 3.20
CA PRO A 98 -15.89 -16.32 2.05
C PRO A 98 -17.30 -15.89 2.47
N GLY A 99 -17.78 -14.79 1.92
CA GLY A 99 -19.12 -14.31 2.26
C GLY A 99 -19.47 -12.98 1.62
N ARG A 100 -20.73 -12.57 1.81
CA ARG A 100 -21.22 -11.27 1.33
C ARG A 100 -20.34 -10.18 1.95
N LYS A 101 -19.69 -9.39 1.09
CA LYS A 101 -18.82 -8.26 1.45
C LYS A 101 -19.63 -7.19 2.20
N LYS A 102 -19.90 -7.41 3.49
CA LYS A 102 -20.55 -6.44 4.36
C LYS A 102 -19.55 -5.33 4.70
N GLN A 103 -20.06 -4.12 4.86
CA GLN A 103 -19.24 -3.04 5.43
C GLN A 103 -18.85 -3.42 6.86
N LEU A 104 -17.55 -3.43 7.13
CA LEU A 104 -17.01 -3.66 8.46
C LEU A 104 -16.98 -2.36 9.24
N LYS A 105 -17.58 -2.37 10.44
CA LYS A 105 -17.44 -1.29 11.43
C LYS A 105 -16.23 -1.51 12.36
N THR A 106 -15.42 -2.53 12.08
CA THR A 106 -14.28 -2.91 12.93
C THR A 106 -13.13 -1.93 12.75
N ARG A 107 -12.38 -1.70 13.83
CA ARG A 107 -11.11 -0.96 13.77
C ARG A 107 -9.94 -1.86 13.37
N ASN A 108 -10.19 -3.14 13.12
CA ASN A 108 -9.16 -4.12 12.85
C ASN A 108 -8.69 -4.01 11.40
N ALA A 109 -7.57 -3.32 11.25
CA ALA A 109 -6.87 -3.13 10.00
C ALA A 109 -5.75 -4.15 9.84
N VAL A 110 -5.57 -4.65 8.63
CA VAL A 110 -4.42 -5.47 8.26
C VAL A 110 -3.17 -4.60 8.34
N ASN A 111 -2.22 -4.97 9.20
CA ASN A 111 -0.91 -4.33 9.27
C ASN A 111 0.05 -4.92 8.21
N LEU A 112 1.31 -4.46 8.18
CA LEU A 112 2.30 -4.94 7.20
C LEU A 112 2.62 -6.43 7.36
N ASP A 113 2.89 -6.87 8.58
CA ASP A 113 3.26 -8.27 8.84
C ASP A 113 2.12 -9.23 8.50
N MET A 114 0.90 -8.88 8.88
CA MET A 114 -0.30 -9.62 8.50
C MET A 114 -0.47 -9.68 6.97
N SER A 115 -0.22 -8.58 6.26
CA SER A 115 -0.30 -8.55 4.80
C SER A 115 0.68 -9.54 4.17
N ARG A 116 1.92 -9.54 4.67
CA ARG A 116 2.98 -10.47 4.24
C ARG A 116 2.60 -11.92 4.54
N GLU A 117 2.15 -12.19 5.76
CA GLU A 117 1.71 -13.52 6.20
C GLU A 117 0.56 -14.05 5.34
N ILE A 118 -0.46 -13.22 5.09
CA ILE A 118 -1.59 -13.60 4.24
C ILE A 118 -1.10 -13.94 2.82
N ASN A 119 -0.17 -13.16 2.28
CA ASN A 119 0.37 -13.43 0.96
C ASN A 119 1.17 -14.74 0.93
N THR A 120 2.00 -14.99 1.95
CA THR A 120 2.80 -16.22 2.08
C THR A 120 1.93 -17.46 2.22
N ILE A 121 0.88 -17.41 3.05
CA ILE A 121 0.05 -18.59 3.34
C ILE A 121 -0.97 -18.85 2.23
N TYR A 122 -1.61 -17.81 1.71
CA TYR A 122 -2.76 -17.93 0.81
C TYR A 122 -2.48 -17.54 -0.64
N GLY A 123 -1.28 -17.03 -0.96
CA GLY A 123 -0.94 -16.49 -2.28
C GLY A 123 -1.81 -15.29 -2.68
N LYS A 124 -2.41 -14.59 -1.71
CA LYS A 124 -3.32 -13.47 -1.94
C LYS A 124 -2.80 -12.23 -1.24
N HIS A 125 -2.57 -11.17 -2.02
CA HIS A 125 -2.19 -9.89 -1.47
C HIS A 125 -3.40 -9.14 -0.86
N VAL A 126 -3.29 -8.76 0.41
CA VAL A 126 -4.23 -7.88 1.10
C VAL A 126 -3.49 -6.62 1.56
N PRO A 127 -3.75 -5.45 0.97
CA PRO A 127 -3.00 -4.22 1.29
C PRO A 127 -3.09 -3.82 2.76
N THR A 128 -2.02 -3.23 3.31
CA THR A 128 -2.03 -2.63 4.64
C THR A 128 -3.08 -1.52 4.75
N GLY A 129 -3.82 -1.53 5.86
CA GLY A 129 -4.97 -0.66 6.13
C GLY A 129 -6.31 -1.25 5.71
N SER A 130 -6.31 -2.38 4.99
CA SER A 130 -7.54 -3.08 4.60
C SER A 130 -8.27 -3.66 5.81
N ARG A 131 -9.60 -3.77 5.71
CA ARG A 131 -10.43 -4.21 6.84
C ARG A 131 -10.46 -5.73 6.96
N LYS A 132 -10.31 -6.22 8.20
CA LYS A 132 -10.50 -7.61 8.61
C LYS A 132 -11.75 -7.73 9.50
N SER A 133 -12.58 -8.73 9.21
CA SER A 133 -13.73 -9.09 10.05
C SER A 133 -13.27 -9.89 11.25
N ASP A 134 -13.90 -9.70 12.41
CA ASP A 134 -13.68 -10.52 13.61
C ASP A 134 -14.60 -11.73 13.66
N LEU A 135 -15.58 -11.79 12.75
CA LEU A 135 -16.50 -12.90 12.60
C LEU A 135 -15.75 -14.06 11.92
N LEU A 136 -15.48 -15.10 12.71
CA LEU A 136 -15.16 -16.46 12.28
C LEU A 136 -16.36 -17.09 11.58
#